data_AF-A0A4Y4KLH9-F1
#
_entry.id   AF-A0A4Y4KLH9-F1
#
_cell.length_a   1.000
_cell.length_b   1.000
_cell.length_c   1.000
_cell.angle_alpha   90.00
_cell.angle_beta   90.00
_cell.angle_gamma   90.00
#
_symmetry.space_group_name_H-M   'P 1'
#
loop_
_entity.id
_entity.type
_entity.pdbx_description
1 polymer ?
#
loop_
_entity_poly.entity_id
_entity_poly.type
_entity_poly.pdbx_seq_one_letter_code
_entity_poly.pdbx_strand_id
1 'polypeptide(L)'
;MTRRLAHEPLGWRPTILHVTIRRYRCIGCGHVWRQDTTKAAEPRAKLSRRGLRWALEAIVCQHLTVARVAEGLGVAWNTANDAVLAEGKRVLIDDTGRFDDVTAIGVDEHVCRHTRRGDKYVTVICPVLSCPDLT
;
A
#
# COMPACT_ATOMS: atom_id res chain seq x y z
N MET A 1 -5.19 -8.72 25.24
CA MET A 1 -6.01 -8.85 24.00
C MET A 1 -5.08 -9.16 22.86
N THR A 2 -5.43 -10.08 21.96
CA THR A 2 -4.60 -10.39 20.79
C THR A 2 -5.23 -9.81 19.54
N ARG A 3 -4.48 -9.02 18.79
CA ARG A 3 -4.88 -8.49 17.47
C ARG A 3 -4.29 -9.40 16.40
N ARG A 4 -5.13 -9.82 15.45
CA ARG A 4 -4.74 -10.66 14.31
C ARG A 4 -4.69 -9.80 13.06
N LEU A 5 -3.58 -9.85 12.34
CA LEU A 5 -3.32 -9.03 11.16
C LEU A 5 -2.91 -9.93 10.00
N ALA A 6 -3.47 -9.70 8.82
CA ALA A 6 -2.92 -10.28 7.59
C ALA A 6 -1.49 -9.77 7.42
N HIS A 7 -0.56 -10.69 7.27
CA HIS A 7 0.86 -10.43 7.15
C HIS A 7 1.34 -10.81 5.76
N GLU A 8 2.57 -10.39 5.43
CA GLU A 8 3.15 -10.84 4.17
C GLU A 8 3.22 -12.37 4.14
N PRO A 9 3.01 -12.99 2.98
CA PRO A 9 2.92 -14.44 2.88
C PRO A 9 4.29 -15.09 3.02
N LEU A 10 4.35 -16.23 3.68
CA LEU A 10 5.56 -17.07 3.71
C LEU A 10 5.41 -18.19 2.68
N GLY A 11 6.24 -18.16 1.63
CA GLY A 11 6.16 -19.16 0.56
C GLY A 11 4.76 -19.22 -0.08
N TRP A 12 4.16 -18.05 -0.33
CA TRP A 12 2.80 -17.90 -0.86
C TRP A 12 1.66 -18.40 0.04
N ARG A 13 1.95 -18.77 1.29
CA ARG A 13 0.93 -19.17 2.24
C ARG A 13 0.45 -17.95 3.04
N PRO A 14 -0.88 -17.70 3.10
CA PRO A 14 -1.44 -16.68 3.95
C PRO A 14 -0.94 -16.80 5.38
N THR A 15 -0.37 -15.71 5.88
CA THR A 15 0.27 -15.67 7.19
C THR A 15 -0.41 -14.62 8.05
N ILE A 16 -0.67 -14.95 9.31
CA ILE A 16 -1.32 -14.05 10.26
C ILE A 16 -0.33 -13.66 11.35
N LEU A 17 -0.13 -12.35 11.52
CA LEU A 17 0.63 -11.80 12.64
C LEU A 17 -0.26 -11.67 13.86
N HIS A 18 0.11 -12.33 14.96
CA HIS A 18 -0.56 -12.22 16.26
C HIS A 18 0.18 -11.21 17.14
N VAL A 19 -0.47 -10.08 17.41
CA VAL A 19 0.08 -9.01 18.26
C VAL A 19 -0.63 -9.01 19.61
N THR A 20 0.09 -9.37 20.67
CA THR A 20 -0.42 -9.28 22.04
C THR A 20 -0.37 -7.84 22.52
N ILE A 21 -1.53 -7.22 22.73
CA ILE A 21 -1.68 -5.84 23.19
C ILE A 21 -1.76 -5.82 24.71
N ARG A 22 -0.76 -5.22 25.33
CA ARG A 22 -0.69 -4.98 26.78
C ARG A 22 -1.51 -3.75 27.16
N ARG A 23 -2.08 -3.77 28.36
CA ARG A 23 -2.80 -2.64 28.98
C ARG A 23 -2.00 -2.23 30.21
N TYR A 24 -1.66 -0.95 30.29
CA TYR A 24 -0.86 -0.39 31.37
C TYR A 24 -1.74 0.44 32.29
N ARG A 25 -1.37 0.52 33.57
CA ARG A 25 -2.02 1.37 34.58
C ARG A 25 -0.95 2.18 35.30
N CYS A 26 -1.15 3.48 35.40
CA CYS A 26 -0.32 4.34 36.25
C CYS A 26 -0.63 4.04 37.71
N ILE A 27 0.41 3.75 38.50
CA ILE A 27 0.29 3.46 39.93
C ILE A 27 -0.12 4.69 40.76
N GLY A 28 0.20 5.91 40.33
CA GLY A 28 -0.12 7.14 41.07
C GLY A 28 -1.53 7.67 40.84
N CYS A 29 -1.93 7.85 39.57
CA CYS A 29 -3.22 8.48 39.22
C CYS A 29 -4.27 7.48 38.70
N GLY A 30 -3.95 6.20 38.57
CA GLY A 30 -4.88 5.18 38.07
C GLY A 30 -5.17 5.25 36.57
N HIS A 31 -4.57 6.19 35.82
CA HIS A 31 -4.75 6.31 34.36
C HIS A 31 -4.39 5.01 33.64
N VAL A 32 -5.17 4.64 32.62
CA VAL A 32 -5.00 3.37 31.89
C VAL A 32 -4.92 3.61 30.39
N TRP A 33 -3.89 3.05 29.76
CA TRP A 33 -3.69 3.12 28.31
C TRP A 33 -3.33 1.74 27.75
N ARG A 34 -3.40 1.61 26.43
CA ARG A 34 -2.98 0.41 25.69
C ARG A 34 -1.62 0.65 25.08
N GLN A 35 -0.85 -0.43 24.92
CA GLN A 35 0.38 -0.42 24.14
C GLN A 35 0.11 0.13 22.74
N ASP A 36 0.95 1.07 22.31
CA ASP A 36 0.92 1.55 20.93
C ASP A 36 1.34 0.43 19.97
N THR A 37 0.52 0.18 18.95
CA THR A 37 0.76 -0.82 17.91
C THR A 37 0.84 -0.21 16.51
N THR A 38 0.91 1.11 16.38
CA THR A 38 1.02 1.85 15.11
C THR A 38 2.19 1.37 14.26
N LYS A 39 3.31 0.97 14.88
CA LYS A 39 4.45 0.37 14.15
C LYS A 39 4.09 -0.95 13.45
N ALA A 40 3.17 -1.74 14.03
CA ALA A 40 2.72 -3.00 13.43
C ALA A 40 1.59 -2.77 12.41
N ALA A 41 0.62 -1.92 12.73
CA ALA A 41 -0.50 -1.55 11.86
C ALA A 41 -1.27 -0.34 12.41
N GLU A 42 -1.78 0.51 11.50
CA GLU A 42 -2.68 1.61 11.83
C GLU A 42 -3.92 1.16 12.63
N PRO A 43 -4.57 2.03 13.41
CA PRO A 43 -5.82 1.71 14.08
C PRO A 43 -6.86 1.13 13.12
N ARG A 44 -7.54 0.05 13.54
CA ARG A 44 -8.56 -0.69 12.74
C ARG A 44 -8.07 -1.35 11.46
N ALA A 45 -6.82 -1.17 11.06
CA ALA A 45 -6.27 -1.85 9.88
C ALA A 45 -6.31 -3.37 10.04
N LYS A 46 -6.65 -4.05 8.95
CA LYS A 46 -6.70 -5.52 8.86
C LYS A 46 -5.36 -6.13 8.45
N LEU A 47 -4.52 -5.34 7.78
CA LEU A 47 -3.19 -5.74 7.33
C LEU A 47 -2.12 -5.14 8.25
N SER A 48 -1.03 -5.85 8.41
CA SER A 48 0.21 -5.31 8.97
C SER A 48 0.92 -4.36 7.98
N ARG A 49 1.79 -3.48 8.46
CA ARG A 49 2.62 -2.61 7.59
C ARG A 49 3.46 -3.40 6.59
N ARG A 50 4.01 -4.55 7.02
CA ARG A 50 4.74 -5.48 6.14
C ARG A 50 3.84 -6.10 5.07
N GLY A 51 2.62 -6.50 5.45
CA GLY A 51 1.62 -6.97 4.48
C GLY A 51 1.22 -5.92 3.45
N LEU A 52 1.13 -4.64 3.85
CA LEU A 52 0.88 -3.52 2.93
C LEU A 52 2.04 -3.31 1.95
N ARG A 53 3.27 -3.25 2.45
CA ARG A 53 4.48 -3.14 1.62
C ARG A 53 4.55 -4.27 0.60
N TRP A 54 4.39 -5.51 1.05
CA TRP A 54 4.37 -6.68 0.16
C TRP A 54 3.28 -6.56 -0.91
N ALA A 55 2.07 -6.14 -0.54
CA ALA A 55 0.97 -5.95 -1.48
C ALA A 55 1.29 -4.90 -2.56
N LEU A 56 1.96 -3.81 -2.17
CA LEU A 56 2.38 -2.77 -3.10
C LEU A 56 3.49 -3.26 -4.05
N GLU A 57 4.53 -3.91 -3.51
CA GLU A 57 5.62 -4.50 -4.30
C GLU A 57 5.12 -5.59 -5.27
N ALA A 58 4.16 -6.41 -4.82
CA ALA A 58 3.50 -7.43 -5.63
C ALA A 58 2.83 -6.84 -6.87
N ILE A 59 2.18 -5.69 -6.75
CA ILE A 59 1.50 -5.04 -7.88
C ILE A 59 2.49 -4.26 -8.74
N VAL A 60 3.32 -3.43 -8.13
CA VAL A 60 4.17 -2.47 -8.85
C VAL A 60 5.38 -3.14 -9.48
N CYS A 61 6.03 -4.07 -8.78
CA CYS A 61 7.26 -4.69 -9.25
C CYS A 61 7.01 -6.06 -9.89
N GLN A 62 6.07 -6.83 -9.35
CA GLN A 62 5.81 -8.20 -9.81
C GLN A 62 4.59 -8.30 -10.75
N HIS A 63 3.89 -7.19 -11.00
CA HIS A 63 2.74 -7.12 -11.91
C HIS A 63 1.62 -8.11 -11.59
N LEU A 64 1.47 -8.44 -10.30
CA LEU A 64 0.41 -9.34 -9.85
C LEU A 64 -0.93 -8.64 -9.88
N THR A 65 -1.98 -9.41 -10.16
CA THR A 65 -3.35 -8.89 -10.04
C THR A 65 -3.73 -8.70 -8.58
N VAL A 66 -4.66 -7.78 -8.30
CA VAL A 66 -5.22 -7.59 -6.95
C VAL A 66 -5.83 -8.90 -6.41
N ALA A 67 -6.36 -9.76 -7.29
CA ALA A 67 -6.85 -11.08 -6.89
C ALA A 67 -5.73 -11.99 -6.37
N ARG A 68 -4.56 -12.01 -7.01
CA ARG A 68 -3.38 -12.76 -6.53
C ARG A 68 -2.84 -12.21 -5.22
N VAL A 69 -2.87 -10.89 -5.03
CA VAL A 69 -2.51 -10.25 -3.76
C VAL A 69 -3.48 -10.66 -2.65
N ALA A 70 -4.78 -10.63 -2.93
CA ALA A 70 -5.82 -11.03 -1.98
C ALA A 70 -5.68 -12.51 -1.56
N GLU A 71 -5.40 -13.39 -2.53
CA GLU A 71 -5.09 -14.80 -2.30
C GLU A 71 -3.86 -14.96 -1.39
N GLY A 72 -2.73 -14.31 -1.74
CA GLY A 72 -1.50 -14.40 -0.96
C GLY A 72 -1.67 -13.94 0.48
N LEU A 73 -2.42 -12.84 0.71
CA LEU A 73 -2.68 -12.30 2.04
C LEU A 73 -3.80 -13.03 2.80
N GLY A 74 -4.60 -13.87 2.12
CA GLY A 74 -5.78 -14.51 2.70
C GLY A 74 -6.88 -13.52 3.11
N VAL A 75 -7.11 -12.48 2.30
CA VAL A 75 -8.13 -11.44 2.55
C VAL A 75 -9.12 -11.34 1.39
N ALA A 76 -10.27 -10.69 1.64
CA ALA A 76 -11.20 -10.38 0.57
C ALA A 76 -10.57 -9.41 -0.45
N TRP A 77 -10.95 -9.56 -1.72
CA TRP A 77 -10.44 -8.72 -2.82
C TRP A 77 -10.55 -7.22 -2.52
N ASN A 78 -11.71 -6.74 -2.05
CA ASN A 78 -11.91 -5.32 -1.71
C ASN A 78 -10.93 -4.85 -0.63
N THR A 79 -10.64 -5.69 0.37
CA THR A 79 -9.69 -5.34 1.43
C THR A 79 -8.26 -5.22 0.91
N ALA A 80 -7.84 -6.07 -0.03
CA ALA A 80 -6.54 -5.93 -0.69
C ALA A 80 -6.51 -4.68 -1.60
N ASN A 81 -7.56 -4.45 -2.38
CA ASN A 81 -7.68 -3.29 -3.27
C ASN A 81 -7.57 -1.96 -2.49
N ASP A 82 -8.38 -1.79 -1.44
CA ASP A 82 -8.40 -0.55 -0.66
C ASP A 82 -7.05 -0.31 0.03
N ALA A 83 -6.44 -1.38 0.53
CA ALA A 83 -5.14 -1.34 1.17
C ALA A 83 -4.02 -0.91 0.21
N VAL A 84 -4.01 -1.46 -1.01
CA VAL A 84 -3.05 -1.10 -2.05
C VAL A 84 -3.24 0.34 -2.50
N LEU A 85 -4.48 0.77 -2.74
CA LEU A 85 -4.75 2.15 -3.18
C LEU A 85 -4.32 3.17 -2.12
N ALA A 86 -4.61 2.89 -0.85
CA ALA A 86 -4.19 3.76 0.26
C ALA A 86 -2.66 3.81 0.40
N GLU A 87 -1.99 2.66 0.36
CA GLU A 87 -0.54 2.61 0.52
C GLU A 87 0.20 3.18 -0.71
N GLY A 88 -0.29 2.90 -1.92
CA GLY A 88 0.21 3.47 -3.16
C GLY A 88 0.07 4.99 -3.16
N LYS A 89 -1.08 5.52 -2.72
CA LYS A 89 -1.26 6.96 -2.55
C LYS A 89 -0.22 7.53 -1.58
N ARG A 90 -0.10 6.95 -0.39
CA ARG A 90 0.81 7.41 0.67
C ARG A 90 2.29 7.38 0.28
N VAL A 91 2.72 6.37 -0.48
CA VAL A 91 4.15 6.12 -0.78
C VAL A 91 4.57 6.68 -2.13
N LEU A 92 3.70 6.64 -3.14
CA LEU A 92 4.05 6.95 -4.53
C LEU A 92 3.46 8.28 -5.03
N ILE A 93 2.41 8.79 -4.39
CA ILE A 93 1.62 9.91 -4.92
C ILE A 93 1.63 11.14 -4.02
N ASP A 94 1.49 10.98 -2.70
CA ASP A 94 1.27 12.09 -1.76
C ASP A 94 2.50 12.96 -1.50
N ASP A 95 3.66 12.61 -2.06
CA ASP A 95 4.84 13.48 -2.03
C ASP A 95 4.72 14.60 -3.07
N THR A 96 4.45 15.82 -2.60
CA THR A 96 4.32 17.01 -3.44
C THR A 96 5.62 17.42 -4.11
N GLY A 97 6.78 17.05 -3.54
CA GLY A 97 8.12 17.31 -4.08
C GLY A 97 8.65 16.18 -4.96
N ARG A 98 7.82 15.19 -5.33
CA ARG A 98 8.26 14.00 -6.10
C ARG A 98 8.85 14.29 -7.48
N PHE A 99 8.72 15.52 -7.96
CA PHE A 99 9.30 16.00 -9.22
C PHE A 99 10.27 17.18 -9.01
N ASP A 100 10.65 17.48 -7.77
CA ASP A 100 11.69 18.47 -7.49
C ASP A 100 12.99 18.01 -8.18
N ASP A 101 13.72 18.95 -8.77
CA ASP A 101 14.95 18.72 -9.55
C ASP A 101 14.79 17.90 -10.85
N VAL A 102 13.56 17.55 -11.25
CA VAL A 102 13.31 16.92 -12.55
C VAL A 102 13.37 17.97 -13.66
N THR A 103 14.32 17.81 -14.58
CA THR A 103 14.55 18.75 -15.68
C THR A 103 13.71 18.47 -16.93
N ALA A 104 13.21 17.24 -17.07
CA ALA A 104 12.33 16.84 -18.17
C ALA A 104 11.30 15.80 -17.71
N ILE A 105 10.06 15.94 -18.20
CA ILE A 105 8.94 15.06 -17.89
C ILE A 105 8.44 14.40 -19.16
N GLY A 106 8.36 13.07 -19.15
CA GLY A 106 7.64 12.30 -20.14
C GLY A 106 6.16 12.26 -19.79
N VAL A 107 5.32 12.51 -20.78
CA VAL A 107 3.86 12.37 -20.67
C VAL A 107 3.40 11.41 -21.76
N ASP A 108 2.66 10.39 -21.34
CA ASP A 108 2.02 9.43 -22.25
C ASP A 108 0.54 9.30 -21.88
N GLU A 109 -0.31 9.05 -22.88
CA GLU A 109 -1.75 8.84 -22.67
C GLU A 109 -2.16 7.49 -23.23
N HIS A 110 -2.66 6.63 -22.34
CA HIS A 110 -3.16 5.32 -22.70
C HIS A 110 -4.68 5.29 -22.61
N VAL A 111 -5.35 4.91 -23.70
CA VAL A 111 -6.78 4.65 -23.70
C VAL A 111 -7.05 3.20 -23.30
N CYS A 112 -7.84 3.00 -22.25
CA CYS A 112 -8.23 1.69 -21.76
C CYS A 112 -9.75 1.54 -21.72
N ARG A 113 -10.22 0.36 -22.16
CA ARG A 113 -11.63 -0.01 -22.13
C ARG A 113 -11.79 -1.34 -21.39
N HIS A 114 -12.15 -1.25 -20.11
CA HIS A 114 -12.43 -2.42 -19.27
C HIS A 114 -13.90 -2.86 -19.30
N THR A 115 -14.81 -1.99 -19.76
CA THR A 115 -16.26 -2.26 -19.89
C THR A 115 -16.70 -2.13 -21.34
N ARG A 116 -17.84 -2.72 -21.69
CA ARG A 116 -18.36 -2.72 -23.07
C ARG A 116 -18.62 -1.31 -23.66
N ARG A 117 -18.72 -0.29 -22.80
CA ARG A 117 -18.86 1.14 -23.16
C ARG A 117 -17.98 1.99 -22.24
N GLY A 118 -17.58 3.15 -22.77
CA GLY A 118 -16.82 4.17 -22.04
C GLY A 118 -15.31 3.93 -22.13
N ASP A 119 -14.64 4.72 -22.96
CA ASP A 119 -13.19 4.76 -22.96
C ASP A 119 -12.72 5.53 -21.73
N LYS A 120 -11.71 4.99 -21.06
CA LYS A 120 -11.02 5.65 -19.96
C LYS A 120 -9.63 6.03 -20.43
N TYR A 121 -9.19 7.21 -20.05
CA TYR A 121 -7.88 7.70 -20.39
C TYR A 121 -7.02 7.68 -19.13
N VAL A 122 -5.81 7.14 -19.26
CA VAL A 122 -4.81 7.10 -18.20
C VAL A 122 -3.62 7.89 -18.71
N THR A 123 -3.36 9.04 -18.10
CA THR A 123 -2.16 9.83 -18.35
C THR A 123 -1.06 9.35 -17.41
N VAL A 124 0.06 8.92 -17.98
CA VAL A 124 1.27 8.56 -17.26
C VAL A 124 2.21 9.76 -17.29
N ILE A 125 2.70 10.15 -16.12
CA ILE A 125 3.67 11.24 -15.95
C ILE A 125 4.89 10.63 -15.28
N CYS A 126 6.06 10.71 -15.91
CA CYS A 126 7.31 10.19 -15.37
C CYS A 126 8.48 11.17 -15.58
N PRO A 127 9.48 11.17 -14.68
CA PRO A 127 10.73 11.85 -14.95
C PRO A 127 11.46 11.13 -16.08
N VAL A 128 12.07 11.90 -16.99
CA VAL A 128 12.91 11.36 -18.06
C VAL A 128 14.25 12.10 -18.07
N LEU A 129 15.30 11.40 -18.49
CA LEU A 129 16.59 12.06 -18.74
C LEU A 129 16.41 13.01 -19.93
N SER A 130 16.90 14.24 -19.81
CA SER A 130 16.93 15.17 -20.93
C SER A 130 17.75 14.56 -22.07
N CYS A 131 17.19 14.58 -23.28
CA CYS A 131 17.94 14.29 -24.49
C CYS A 131 18.71 15.58 -24.87
N PRO A 132 20.06 15.59 -24.89
CA PRO A 132 20.83 16.81 -25.15
C PRO A 132 20.62 17.41 -26.55
N ASP A 133 20.02 16.66 -27.49
CA ASP A 133 20.05 16.99 -28.92
C ASP A 133 18.68 17.42 -29.49
N LEU A 134 17.76 17.90 -28.65
CA LEU A 134 16.49 18.51 -29.08
C LEU A 134 16.45 20.01 -28.76
N THR A 135 17.38 20.77 -29.37
CA THR A 135 17.31 22.24 -29.54
C THR A 135 17.94 22.64 -30.86
#